data_AF-A0A4R1L5U2-F1
#
_entry.id   AF-A0A4R1L5U2-F1
#
_cell.length_a   1.000
_cell.length_b   1.000
_cell.length_c   1.000
_cell.angle_alpha   90.00
_cell.angle_beta   90.00
_cell.angle_gamma   90.00
#
_symmetry.space_group_name_H-M   'P 1'
#
loop_
_entity.id
_entity.type
_entity.pdbx_description
1 polymer ?
#
loop_
_entity_poly.entity_id
_entity_poly.type
_entity_poly.pdbx_seq_one_letter_code
_entity_poly.pdbx_strand_id
1 'polypeptide(L)'
;MRRLSSALLCAALYFCVFPSTKSVFAQAYLGAGGPRVANGAAAARSSAAEVPAASRPSQPTTPVTTETVGGKVTYYLRSTVSFRNFLEAGFLTGIPNLPSAPAQPQPAAVLDYTSGKAYENQMNAYGDAMDNWRRDSEDELRYRGRRFAVGLATAETRDLFSNMLFPIALRQQGRYVPANLDSSFDQRMGHAFASIVVTPGDNGHLQPNWSKWLGTVGAAYVGREIYASELNVPQLERSQFVERYIGYSLAGDLATNVGHELVRTAIRPDLQTYESRGPATQDSYYPLSIGGKFFYWVHSTYAMRNFVQGALIAGIPTVDSQPEYPATPVITTEQQELAFDAVLAKYGQQVQGWRDSLEDNVRYHERRLIGGFGESETQEFLSNFLVPATTRMDPRYIPLGAGHSFGSRVGNAFSGLVVGHMDSGRRMVNLPVLVGTVGAAFIAREAYYPKLGVDSLESNRVLGKTIGFNLAADSIFNLFNEFHTRRSF
;
A
#
# COMPACT_ATOMS: atom_id res chain seq x y z
N MET A 1 -35.27 4.20 4.81
CA MET A 1 -35.58 4.30 3.37
C MET A 1 -35.51 5.73 2.80
N ARG A 2 -36.02 6.78 3.47
CA ARG A 2 -35.98 8.19 2.96
C ARG A 2 -34.59 8.85 2.84
N ARG A 3 -33.49 8.22 3.28
CA ARG A 3 -32.10 8.75 3.16
C ARG A 3 -31.27 8.10 2.05
N LEU A 4 -31.66 6.90 1.59
CA LEU A 4 -31.02 6.27 0.41
C LEU A 4 -31.36 7.02 -0.88
N SER A 5 -32.53 7.68 -0.93
CA SER A 5 -32.95 8.48 -2.08
C SER A 5 -32.06 9.69 -2.33
N SER A 6 -31.48 10.30 -1.29
CA SER A 6 -30.68 11.53 -1.41
C SER A 6 -29.32 11.28 -2.07
N ALA A 7 -28.66 10.15 -1.76
CA ALA A 7 -27.39 9.76 -2.38
C ALA A 7 -27.58 9.36 -3.85
N LEU A 8 -28.66 8.64 -4.17
CA LEU A 8 -29.06 8.32 -5.54
C LEU A 8 -29.48 9.57 -6.34
N LEU A 9 -30.12 10.55 -5.70
CA LEU A 9 -30.46 11.83 -6.34
C LEU A 9 -29.21 12.67 -6.64
N CYS A 10 -28.21 12.68 -5.75
CA CYS A 10 -26.94 13.36 -6.01
C CYS A 10 -26.16 12.74 -7.17
N ALA A 11 -26.15 11.41 -7.28
CA ALA A 11 -25.56 10.71 -8.43
C ALA A 11 -26.32 10.99 -9.74
N ALA A 12 -27.66 11.05 -9.69
CA ALA A 12 -28.48 11.40 -10.85
C ALA A 12 -28.33 12.87 -11.27
N LEU A 13 -28.18 13.80 -10.32
CA LEU A 13 -27.95 15.23 -10.58
C LEU A 13 -26.56 15.49 -11.16
N TYR A 14 -25.54 14.69 -10.79
CA TYR A 14 -24.20 14.79 -11.40
C TYR A 14 -24.21 14.51 -12.91
N PHE A 15 -25.13 13.66 -13.39
CA PHE A 15 -25.34 13.40 -14.83
C PHE A 15 -26.08 14.53 -15.58
N CYS A 16 -26.72 15.45 -14.87
CA CYS A 16 -27.44 16.58 -15.48
C CYS A 16 -26.60 17.85 -15.62
N VAL A 17 -25.53 18.02 -14.83
CA VAL A 17 -24.77 19.29 -14.76
C VAL A 17 -23.60 19.37 -15.76
N PHE A 18 -23.13 18.25 -16.33
CA PHE A 18 -22.02 18.25 -17.30
C PHE A 18 -22.43 17.73 -18.69
N PRO A 19 -23.03 18.56 -19.56
CA PRO A 19 -23.45 18.14 -20.91
C PRO A 19 -22.29 17.68 -21.82
N SER A 20 -21.04 18.08 -21.54
CA SER A 20 -19.84 17.64 -22.27
C SER A 20 -19.45 16.18 -22.03
N THR A 21 -20.00 15.50 -21.02
CA THR A 21 -19.73 14.08 -20.77
C THR A 21 -20.56 13.15 -21.64
N LYS A 22 -21.73 13.60 -22.12
CA LYS A 22 -22.58 12.80 -23.02
C LYS A 22 -21.94 12.56 -24.39
N SER A 23 -21.23 13.55 -24.93
CA SER A 23 -20.50 13.40 -26.20
C SER A 23 -19.29 12.49 -26.06
N VAL A 24 -18.58 12.55 -24.93
CA VAL A 24 -17.45 11.65 -24.63
C VAL A 24 -17.93 10.21 -24.38
N PHE A 25 -19.04 10.02 -23.67
CA PHE A 25 -19.66 8.70 -23.47
C PHE A 25 -20.14 8.09 -24.80
N ALA A 26 -20.75 8.90 -25.68
CA ALA A 26 -21.18 8.46 -26.99
C ALA A 26 -19.99 8.17 -27.93
N GLN A 27 -18.94 9.01 -27.95
CA GLN A 27 -17.81 8.81 -28.85
C GLN A 27 -16.82 7.73 -28.41
N ALA A 28 -16.64 7.51 -27.10
CA ALA A 28 -15.70 6.51 -26.60
C ALA A 28 -16.21 5.07 -26.76
N TYR A 29 -17.54 4.86 -26.81
CA TYR A 29 -18.12 3.51 -26.84
C TYR A 29 -19.16 3.26 -27.94
N LEU A 30 -19.88 4.28 -28.39
CA LEU A 30 -20.85 4.15 -29.49
C LEU A 30 -20.22 4.67 -30.78
N GLY A 31 -19.32 3.87 -31.35
CA GLY A 31 -18.91 4.04 -32.74
C GLY A 31 -20.12 3.92 -33.67
N ALA A 32 -20.78 5.05 -33.94
CA ALA A 32 -21.70 5.35 -35.04
C ALA A 32 -22.49 4.17 -35.64
N GLY A 33 -23.47 3.66 -34.89
CA GLY A 33 -24.57 2.87 -35.44
C GLY A 33 -25.72 3.77 -35.89
N GLY A 34 -25.53 4.55 -36.97
CA GLY A 34 -26.61 5.32 -37.57
C GLY A 34 -27.61 4.41 -38.33
N PRO A 35 -28.92 4.70 -38.31
CA PRO A 35 -29.92 3.87 -38.98
C PRO A 35 -29.71 3.87 -40.50
N ARG A 36 -29.67 2.67 -41.10
CA ARG A 36 -29.68 2.47 -42.55
C ARG A 36 -31.00 2.98 -43.11
N VAL A 37 -31.00 4.18 -43.70
CA VAL A 37 -32.05 4.62 -44.61
C VAL A 37 -31.79 3.94 -45.95
N ALA A 38 -32.62 2.96 -46.28
CA ALA A 38 -32.64 2.32 -47.59
C ALA A 38 -33.31 3.28 -48.59
N ASN A 39 -32.51 3.99 -49.39
CA ASN A 39 -33.00 4.63 -50.60
C ASN A 39 -32.46 3.87 -51.82
N GLY A 40 -33.37 3.15 -52.47
CA GLY A 40 -33.14 2.63 -53.81
C GLY A 40 -33.31 3.74 -54.84
N ALA A 41 -32.29 3.95 -55.66
CA ALA A 41 -32.43 4.50 -57.00
C ALA A 41 -31.21 4.06 -57.83
N ALA A 42 -31.51 3.36 -58.93
CA ALA A 42 -30.55 2.98 -59.95
C ALA A 42 -30.13 4.21 -60.78
N ALA A 43 -28.83 4.34 -61.08
CA ALA A 43 -28.30 4.67 -62.42
C ALA A 43 -26.83 5.09 -62.37
N ALA A 44 -26.14 4.80 -63.48
CA ALA A 44 -24.87 5.33 -63.97
C ALA A 44 -23.57 4.84 -63.28
N ARG A 45 -22.94 3.87 -63.95
CA ARG A 45 -21.52 3.51 -63.80
C ARG A 45 -20.66 4.70 -64.21
N SER A 46 -19.91 5.29 -63.28
CA SER A 46 -18.66 5.98 -63.59
C SER A 46 -17.52 5.29 -62.83
N SER A 47 -16.46 4.95 -63.56
CA SER A 47 -15.21 4.43 -63.04
C SER A 47 -14.44 5.58 -62.38
N ALA A 48 -14.78 5.88 -61.13
CA ALA A 48 -13.98 6.73 -60.27
C ALA A 48 -13.01 5.86 -59.48
N ALA A 49 -11.73 6.25 -59.47
CA ALA A 49 -10.65 5.59 -58.76
C ALA A 49 -11.04 5.30 -57.31
N GLU A 50 -10.90 4.02 -56.94
CA GLU A 50 -11.17 3.48 -55.63
C GLU A 50 -10.21 4.12 -54.61
N VAL A 51 -10.68 5.16 -53.92
CA VAL A 51 -10.01 5.67 -52.73
C VAL A 51 -10.05 4.54 -51.70
N PRO A 52 -8.90 4.01 -51.23
CA PRO A 52 -8.90 2.93 -50.26
C PRO A 52 -9.68 3.41 -49.03
N ALA A 53 -10.82 2.77 -48.79
CA ALA A 53 -11.65 3.06 -47.64
C ALA A 53 -10.77 2.96 -46.40
N ALA A 54 -10.60 4.09 -45.69
CA ALA A 54 -9.88 4.13 -44.44
C ALA A 54 -10.43 3.01 -43.55
N SER A 55 -9.61 1.99 -43.31
CA SER A 55 -9.97 0.82 -42.53
C SER A 55 -10.47 1.32 -41.19
N ARG A 56 -11.76 1.12 -40.91
CA ARG A 56 -12.28 1.35 -39.56
C ARG A 56 -11.38 0.55 -38.62
N PRO A 57 -10.85 1.16 -37.54
CA PRO A 57 -10.05 0.42 -36.58
C PRO A 57 -10.89 -0.77 -36.14
N SER A 58 -10.40 -1.97 -36.46
CA SER A 58 -11.05 -3.21 -36.11
C SER A 58 -11.22 -3.20 -34.60
N GLN A 59 -12.46 -3.08 -34.12
CA GLN A 59 -12.74 -3.37 -32.73
C GLN A 59 -12.21 -4.79 -32.47
N PRO A 60 -11.40 -5.00 -31.42
CA PRO A 60 -10.90 -6.32 -31.10
C PRO A 60 -12.09 -7.27 -30.96
N THR A 61 -12.22 -8.19 -31.91
CA THR A 61 -13.33 -9.15 -32.04
C THR A 61 -13.23 -10.29 -31.05
N THR A 62 -12.26 -10.28 -30.14
CA THR A 62 -12.26 -11.22 -29.03
C THR A 62 -13.31 -10.75 -28.03
N PRO A 63 -14.46 -11.44 -27.90
CA PRO A 63 -15.35 -11.21 -26.78
C PRO A 63 -14.49 -11.32 -25.52
N VAL A 64 -14.56 -10.30 -24.65
CA VAL A 64 -13.95 -10.37 -23.32
C VAL A 64 -14.39 -11.70 -22.75
N THR A 65 -13.45 -12.64 -22.65
CA THR A 65 -13.75 -14.02 -22.27
C THR A 65 -14.49 -13.95 -20.95
N THR A 66 -15.72 -14.48 -20.92
CA THR A 66 -16.53 -14.58 -19.71
C THR A 66 -15.64 -15.06 -18.59
N GLU A 67 -15.37 -14.17 -17.65
CA GLU A 67 -14.40 -14.45 -16.62
C GLU A 67 -14.91 -15.59 -15.77
N THR A 68 -14.12 -16.67 -15.69
CA THR A 68 -14.49 -17.79 -14.84
C THR A 68 -14.48 -17.34 -13.38
N VAL A 69 -15.27 -18.03 -12.55
CA VAL A 69 -15.25 -17.83 -11.10
C VAL A 69 -13.81 -17.89 -10.55
N GLY A 70 -12.97 -18.78 -11.09
CA GLY A 70 -11.55 -18.87 -10.73
C GLY A 70 -10.72 -17.62 -11.08
N GLY A 71 -11.02 -16.96 -12.20
CA GLY A 71 -10.41 -15.67 -12.56
C GLY A 71 -10.76 -14.57 -11.56
N LYS A 72 -12.03 -14.48 -11.16
CA LYS A 72 -12.51 -13.50 -10.16
C LYS A 72 -11.90 -13.74 -8.78
N VAL A 73 -11.79 -15.00 -8.35
CA VAL A 73 -11.11 -15.38 -7.09
C VAL A 73 -9.62 -15.05 -7.13
N THR A 74 -8.93 -15.38 -8.23
CA THR A 74 -7.49 -15.07 -8.38
C THR A 74 -7.25 -13.57 -8.35
N TYR A 75 -8.11 -12.78 -9.00
CA TYR A 75 -8.03 -11.34 -8.96
C TYR A 75 -8.25 -10.80 -7.55
N TYR A 76 -9.29 -11.29 -6.84
CA TYR A 76 -9.52 -10.92 -5.44
C TYR A 76 -8.27 -11.16 -4.60
N LEU A 77 -7.72 -12.38 -4.62
CA LEU A 77 -6.52 -12.74 -3.85
C LEU A 77 -5.29 -11.89 -4.19
N ARG A 78 -5.19 -11.37 -5.42
CA ARG A 78 -4.13 -10.43 -5.82
C ARG A 78 -4.41 -8.99 -5.40
N SER A 79 -5.69 -8.62 -5.24
CA SER A 79 -6.09 -7.30 -4.73
C SER A 79 -6.09 -7.22 -3.21
N THR A 80 -6.24 -8.35 -2.53
CA THR A 80 -6.02 -8.50 -1.08
C THR A 80 -4.56 -8.10 -0.79
N VAL A 81 -4.34 -7.14 0.10
CA VAL A 81 -3.02 -6.49 0.33
C VAL A 81 -2.57 -5.56 -0.81
N SER A 82 -3.50 -4.85 -1.45
CA SER A 82 -3.13 -3.78 -2.38
C SER A 82 -2.71 -2.50 -1.63
N PHE A 83 -1.78 -1.74 -2.23
CA PHE A 83 -1.40 -0.40 -1.76
C PHE A 83 -2.62 0.51 -1.54
N ARG A 84 -3.66 0.34 -2.35
CA ARG A 84 -4.91 1.07 -2.18
C ARG A 84 -5.56 0.80 -0.83
N ASN A 85 -5.67 -0.46 -0.38
CA ASN A 85 -6.28 -0.79 0.90
C ASN A 85 -5.49 -0.14 2.05
N PHE A 86 -4.16 -0.07 1.90
CA PHE A 86 -3.29 0.66 2.84
C PHE A 86 -3.55 2.17 2.83
N LEU A 87 -3.71 2.80 1.65
CA LEU A 87 -4.06 4.22 1.55
C LEU A 87 -5.44 4.51 2.15
N GLU A 88 -6.46 3.69 1.85
CA GLU A 88 -7.80 3.82 2.43
C GLU A 88 -7.74 3.74 3.97
N ALA A 89 -6.97 2.78 4.50
CA ALA A 89 -6.72 2.66 5.94
C ALA A 89 -5.99 3.90 6.50
N GLY A 90 -4.97 4.40 5.80
CA GLY A 90 -4.22 5.60 6.17
C GLY A 90 -5.10 6.86 6.23
N PHE A 91 -5.95 7.09 5.23
CA PHE A 91 -6.89 8.21 5.22
C PHE A 91 -7.92 8.12 6.36
N LEU A 92 -8.40 6.92 6.67
CA LEU A 92 -9.30 6.70 7.80
C LEU A 92 -8.62 6.92 9.14
N THR A 93 -7.33 6.61 9.24
CA THR A 93 -6.51 6.82 10.43
C THR A 93 -6.26 8.29 10.66
N GLY A 94 -5.95 9.05 9.60
CA GLY A 94 -5.55 10.44 9.67
C GLY A 94 -4.18 10.62 10.34
N ILE A 95 -3.67 11.85 10.34
CA ILE A 95 -2.43 12.19 11.04
C ILE A 95 -2.71 12.20 12.55
N PRO A 96 -1.90 11.50 13.38
CA PRO A 96 -2.04 11.54 14.83
C PRO A 96 -1.84 12.97 15.33
N ASN A 97 -2.75 13.44 16.19
CA ASN A 97 -2.60 14.76 16.83
C ASN A 97 -1.90 14.57 18.17
N LEU A 98 -0.59 14.39 18.14
CA LEU A 98 0.19 14.20 19.36
C LEU A 98 0.24 15.52 20.13
N PRO A 99 -0.05 15.52 21.45
CA PRO A 99 0.14 16.71 22.27
C PRO A 99 1.60 17.17 22.21
N SER A 100 1.86 18.46 22.39
CA SER A 100 3.24 18.94 22.50
C SER A 100 3.85 18.43 23.80
N ALA A 101 5.12 18.01 23.74
CA ALA A 101 5.84 17.61 24.94
C ALA A 101 5.90 18.78 25.94
N PRO A 102 5.73 18.53 27.25
CA PRO A 102 5.97 19.51 28.28
C PRO A 102 7.34 20.18 28.11
N ALA A 103 7.42 21.49 28.33
CA ALA A 103 8.70 22.19 28.30
C ALA A 103 9.49 21.88 29.57
N GLN A 104 10.74 21.45 29.43
CA GLN A 104 11.60 21.20 30.58
C GLN A 104 11.86 22.52 31.32
N PRO A 105 11.60 22.59 32.64
CA PRO A 105 11.90 23.77 33.43
C PRO A 105 13.41 24.05 33.40
N GLN A 106 13.77 25.32 33.23
CA GLN A 106 15.17 25.73 33.24
C GLN A 106 15.60 26.03 34.68
N PRO A 107 16.82 25.66 35.09
CA PRO A 107 17.33 26.02 36.40
C PRO A 107 17.42 27.54 36.54
N ALA A 108 17.20 28.04 37.76
CA ALA A 108 17.38 29.46 38.05
C ALA A 108 18.83 29.88 37.79
N ALA A 109 19.03 31.12 37.34
CA ALA A 109 20.37 31.67 37.06
C ALA A 109 21.26 31.75 38.31
N VAL A 110 20.67 31.75 39.51
CA VAL A 110 21.36 31.70 40.80
C VAL A 110 20.79 30.54 41.61
N LEU A 111 21.67 29.65 42.08
CA LEU A 111 21.32 28.47 42.88
C LEU A 111 21.53 28.76 44.37
N ASP A 112 20.43 28.98 45.08
CA ASP A 112 20.34 28.91 46.55
C ASP A 112 19.43 27.76 47.00
N TYR A 113 19.28 27.56 48.31
CA TYR A 113 18.45 26.47 48.87
C TYR A 113 16.98 26.58 48.44
N THR A 114 16.44 27.79 48.37
CA THR A 114 15.03 28.05 48.03
C THR A 114 14.80 27.80 46.54
N SER A 115 15.67 28.33 45.68
CA SER A 115 15.61 28.11 44.24
C SER A 115 15.87 26.65 43.87
N GLY A 116 16.75 25.96 44.62
CA GLY A 116 17.01 24.53 44.45
C GLY A 116 15.77 23.69 44.74
N LYS A 117 15.08 23.96 45.86
CA LYS A 117 13.84 23.26 46.22
C LYS A 117 12.67 23.61 45.28
N ALA A 118 12.61 24.85 44.79
CA ALA A 118 11.64 25.25 43.78
C ALA A 118 11.88 24.51 42.45
N TYR A 119 13.14 24.39 42.02
CA TYR A 119 13.51 23.63 40.83
C TYR A 119 13.22 22.14 40.99
N GLU A 120 13.50 21.54 42.14
CA GLU A 120 13.13 20.14 42.45
C GLU A 120 11.62 19.91 42.31
N ASN A 121 10.79 20.79 42.89
CA ASN A 121 9.34 20.70 42.74
C ASN A 121 8.89 20.87 41.28
N GLN A 122 9.51 21.78 40.53
CA GLN A 122 9.25 21.96 39.10
C GLN A 122 9.65 20.71 38.29
N MET A 123 10.77 20.07 38.64
CA MET A 123 11.21 18.83 38.01
C MET A 123 10.28 17.66 38.32
N ASN A 124 9.77 17.55 39.55
CA ASN A 124 8.76 16.56 39.91
C ASN A 124 7.46 16.77 39.12
N ALA A 125 6.95 18.01 39.06
CA ALA A 125 5.78 18.34 38.28
C ALA A 125 5.99 18.13 36.76
N TYR A 126 7.21 18.36 36.26
CA TYR A 126 7.59 18.04 34.89
C TYR A 126 7.59 16.52 34.64
N GLY A 127 8.05 15.72 35.60
CA GLY A 127 7.97 14.25 35.55
C GLY A 127 6.52 13.78 35.39
N ASP A 128 5.63 14.23 36.27
CA ASP A 128 4.19 13.91 36.19
C ASP A 128 3.57 14.34 34.85
N ALA A 129 3.93 15.54 34.38
CA ALA A 129 3.47 16.05 33.09
C ALA A 129 3.99 15.22 31.91
N MET A 130 5.24 14.75 31.96
CA MET A 130 5.83 13.88 30.96
C MET A 130 5.15 12.51 30.94
N ASP A 131 4.83 11.94 32.09
CA ASP A 131 4.12 10.66 32.18
C ASP A 131 2.68 10.75 31.67
N ASN A 132 2.00 11.86 31.94
CA ASN A 132 0.68 12.13 31.37
C ASN A 132 0.76 12.31 29.85
N TRP A 133 1.69 13.14 29.36
CA TRP A 133 1.91 13.32 27.93
C TRP A 133 2.24 12.01 27.20
N ARG A 134 3.03 11.15 27.84
CA ARG A 134 3.40 9.81 27.35
C ARG A 134 2.15 8.93 27.19
N ARG A 135 1.33 8.83 28.24
CA ARG A 135 0.07 8.08 28.23
C ARG A 135 -0.92 8.60 27.20
N ASP A 136 -1.10 9.91 27.14
CA ASP A 136 -2.02 10.54 26.17
C ASP A 136 -1.57 10.30 24.72
N SER A 137 -0.26 10.41 24.46
CA SER A 137 0.33 10.13 23.15
C SER A 137 0.16 8.67 22.76
N GLU A 138 0.38 7.75 23.71
CA GLU A 138 0.20 6.32 23.48
C GLU A 138 -1.27 5.97 23.20
N ASP A 139 -2.20 6.50 23.99
CA ASP A 139 -3.63 6.28 23.79
C ASP A 139 -4.10 6.79 22.43
N GLU A 140 -3.59 7.95 21.99
CA GLU A 140 -3.84 8.47 20.64
C GLU A 140 -3.25 7.53 19.57
N LEU A 141 -2.01 7.07 19.70
CA LEU A 141 -1.39 6.14 18.74
C LEU A 141 -2.13 4.80 18.68
N ARG A 142 -2.48 4.21 19.83
CA ARG A 142 -3.30 2.99 19.92
C ARG A 142 -4.67 3.20 19.28
N TYR A 143 -5.30 4.34 19.55
CA TYR A 143 -6.56 4.71 18.92
C TYR A 143 -6.46 4.83 17.39
N ARG A 144 -5.40 5.45 16.89
CA ARG A 144 -5.09 5.56 15.45
C ARG A 144 -4.79 4.19 14.84
N GLY A 145 -4.03 3.33 15.52
CA GLY A 145 -3.79 1.96 15.11
C GLY A 145 -5.08 1.15 14.98
N ARG A 146 -6.03 1.30 15.92
CA ARG A 146 -7.36 0.69 15.82
C ARG A 146 -8.17 1.24 14.65
N ARG A 147 -8.14 2.56 14.39
CA ARG A 147 -8.75 3.15 13.18
C ARG A 147 -8.14 2.62 11.88
N PHE A 148 -6.82 2.46 11.85
CA PHE A 148 -6.10 1.88 10.72
C PHE A 148 -6.57 0.44 10.46
N ALA A 149 -6.63 -0.38 11.52
CA ALA A 149 -7.11 -1.75 11.43
C ALA A 149 -8.58 -1.82 10.94
N VAL A 150 -9.48 -0.98 11.46
CA VAL A 150 -10.86 -0.86 10.96
C VAL A 150 -10.85 -0.51 9.47
N GLY A 151 -10.04 0.47 9.06
CA GLY A 151 -9.97 0.89 7.68
C GLY A 151 -9.45 -0.19 6.73
N LEU A 152 -8.42 -0.91 7.14
CA LEU A 152 -7.85 -2.02 6.38
C LEU A 152 -8.87 -3.16 6.24
N ALA A 153 -9.50 -3.57 7.34
CA ALA A 153 -10.53 -4.61 7.33
C ALA A 153 -11.74 -4.22 6.46
N THR A 154 -12.13 -2.94 6.50
CA THR A 154 -13.20 -2.38 5.66
C THR A 154 -12.80 -2.43 4.17
N ALA A 155 -11.57 -2.05 3.83
CA ALA A 155 -11.06 -2.09 2.46
C ALA A 155 -10.95 -3.52 1.91
N GLU A 156 -10.51 -4.49 2.72
CA GLU A 156 -10.50 -5.90 2.35
C GLU A 156 -11.92 -6.45 2.15
N THR A 157 -12.85 -6.10 3.03
CA THR A 157 -14.28 -6.45 2.87
C THR A 157 -14.86 -5.85 1.60
N ARG A 158 -14.47 -4.62 1.26
CA ARG A 158 -14.87 -3.96 0.02
C ARG A 158 -14.35 -4.73 -1.18
N ASP A 159 -13.09 -5.18 -1.20
CA ASP A 159 -12.56 -5.95 -2.32
C ASP A 159 -13.21 -7.33 -2.42
N LEU A 160 -13.49 -7.99 -1.31
CA LEU A 160 -14.27 -9.22 -1.27
C LEU A 160 -15.65 -9.00 -1.92
N PHE A 161 -16.36 -7.96 -1.53
CA PHE A 161 -17.69 -7.70 -2.05
C PHE A 161 -17.68 -7.20 -3.49
N SER A 162 -16.81 -6.24 -3.80
CA SER A 162 -16.80 -5.50 -5.07
C SER A 162 -16.10 -6.23 -6.20
N ASN A 163 -15.10 -7.06 -5.90
CA ASN A 163 -14.27 -7.73 -6.90
C ASN A 163 -14.58 -9.23 -7.01
N MET A 164 -15.22 -9.83 -6.00
CA MET A 164 -15.56 -11.26 -6.00
C MET A 164 -17.07 -11.52 -5.85
N LEU A 165 -17.65 -11.25 -4.67
CA LEU A 165 -18.99 -11.71 -4.31
C LEU A 165 -20.06 -11.13 -5.25
N PHE A 166 -20.16 -9.81 -5.34
CA PHE A 166 -21.17 -9.17 -6.19
C PHE A 166 -20.89 -9.31 -7.68
N PRO A 167 -19.65 -9.24 -8.19
CA PRO A 167 -19.36 -9.57 -9.59
C PRO A 167 -19.82 -10.97 -10.01
N ILE A 168 -19.70 -11.96 -9.12
CA ILE A 168 -20.21 -13.32 -9.36
C ILE A 168 -21.75 -13.31 -9.33
N ALA A 169 -22.35 -12.75 -8.28
CA ALA A 169 -23.80 -12.78 -8.07
C ALA A 169 -24.57 -12.00 -9.16
N LEU A 170 -24.04 -10.85 -9.57
CA LEU A 170 -24.65 -9.92 -10.53
C LEU A 170 -24.14 -10.12 -11.96
N ARG A 171 -23.24 -11.10 -12.19
CA ARG A 171 -22.64 -11.38 -13.50
C ARG A 171 -22.01 -10.12 -14.14
N GLN A 172 -21.21 -9.41 -13.35
CA GLN A 172 -20.49 -8.21 -13.79
C GLN A 172 -18.98 -8.43 -13.77
N GLN A 173 -18.27 -7.61 -14.55
CA GLN A 173 -16.83 -7.47 -14.50
C GLN A 173 -16.47 -6.44 -13.41
N GLY A 174 -16.28 -6.84 -12.15
CA GLY A 174 -15.98 -5.90 -11.05
C GLY A 174 -14.63 -5.17 -11.18
N ARG A 175 -13.80 -5.60 -12.13
CA ARG A 175 -12.41 -5.17 -12.31
C ARG A 175 -12.32 -4.01 -13.28
N TYR A 176 -11.36 -3.12 -13.03
CA TYR A 176 -10.97 -2.15 -14.04
C TYR A 176 -10.31 -2.85 -15.22
N VAL A 177 -10.93 -2.76 -16.39
CA VAL A 177 -10.31 -3.13 -17.66
C VAL A 177 -9.67 -1.87 -18.22
N PRO A 178 -8.35 -1.83 -18.45
CA PRO A 178 -7.72 -0.63 -18.99
C PRO A 178 -8.18 -0.31 -20.42
N ALA A 179 -8.18 0.97 -20.78
CA ALA A 179 -8.49 1.42 -22.13
C ALA A 179 -7.43 0.94 -23.15
N ASN A 180 -7.72 1.04 -24.45
CA ASN A 180 -6.70 0.78 -25.46
C ASN A 180 -5.54 1.78 -25.30
N LEU A 181 -4.30 1.29 -25.36
CA LEU A 181 -3.10 2.11 -25.23
C LEU A 181 -2.93 3.12 -26.38
N ASP A 182 -3.54 2.83 -27.53
CA ASP A 182 -3.58 3.71 -28.70
C ASP A 182 -4.65 4.80 -28.63
N SER A 183 -5.59 4.74 -27.67
CA SER A 183 -6.58 5.80 -27.46
C SER A 183 -5.91 7.13 -27.08
N SER A 184 -6.60 8.26 -27.24
CA SER A 184 -6.08 9.54 -26.74
C SER A 184 -6.03 9.56 -25.21
N PHE A 185 -5.23 10.46 -24.63
CA PHE A 185 -5.15 10.63 -23.18
C PHE A 185 -6.54 10.86 -22.55
N ASP A 186 -7.33 11.77 -23.13
CA ASP A 186 -8.67 12.11 -22.65
C ASP A 186 -9.63 10.91 -22.69
N GLN A 187 -9.53 10.07 -23.74
CA GLN A 187 -10.32 8.85 -23.82
C GLN A 187 -9.96 7.87 -22.71
N ARG A 188 -8.66 7.72 -22.38
CA ARG A 188 -8.22 6.84 -21.28
C ARG A 188 -8.66 7.37 -19.92
N MET A 189 -8.57 8.68 -19.68
CA MET A 189 -9.06 9.31 -18.44
C MET A 189 -10.58 9.20 -18.31
N GLY A 190 -11.31 9.45 -19.40
CA GLY A 190 -12.76 9.27 -19.46
C GLY A 190 -13.17 7.82 -19.19
N HIS A 191 -12.42 6.85 -19.74
CA HIS A 191 -12.62 5.42 -19.49
C HIS A 191 -12.36 5.04 -18.03
N ALA A 192 -11.26 5.53 -17.45
CA ALA A 192 -10.93 5.34 -16.04
C ALA A 192 -12.06 5.84 -15.11
N PHE A 193 -12.62 7.01 -15.41
CA PHE A 193 -13.77 7.56 -14.69
C PHE A 193 -15.06 6.76 -14.92
N ALA A 194 -15.38 6.46 -16.18
CA ALA A 194 -16.60 5.75 -16.56
C ALA A 194 -16.68 4.37 -15.89
N SER A 195 -15.55 3.68 -15.72
CA SER A 195 -15.49 2.34 -15.12
C SER A 195 -16.01 2.25 -13.67
N ILE A 196 -16.05 3.37 -12.94
CA ILE A 196 -16.59 3.44 -11.57
C ILE A 196 -18.12 3.37 -11.61
N VAL A 197 -18.71 3.93 -12.66
CA VAL A 197 -20.16 4.05 -12.80
C VAL A 197 -20.73 2.91 -13.64
N VAL A 198 -19.99 2.47 -14.65
CA VAL A 198 -20.42 1.51 -15.66
C VAL A 198 -19.37 0.43 -15.81
N THR A 199 -19.81 -0.82 -15.92
CA THR A 199 -18.93 -1.95 -16.19
C THR A 199 -19.56 -2.90 -17.21
N PRO A 200 -18.75 -3.64 -18.00
CA PRO A 200 -19.27 -4.75 -18.79
C PRO A 200 -19.91 -5.83 -17.90
N GLY A 201 -21.07 -6.34 -18.34
CA GLY A 201 -21.60 -7.61 -17.86
C GLY A 201 -20.89 -8.80 -18.48
N ASP A 202 -21.15 -10.00 -17.96
CA ASP A 202 -20.67 -11.25 -18.55
C ASP A 202 -21.22 -11.46 -19.98
N ASN A 203 -22.30 -10.75 -20.35
CA ASN A 203 -22.85 -10.70 -21.71
C ASN A 203 -22.16 -9.66 -22.63
N GLY A 204 -21.14 -8.96 -22.14
CA GLY A 204 -20.43 -7.91 -22.86
C GLY A 204 -21.16 -6.57 -22.95
N HIS A 205 -22.41 -6.47 -22.49
CA HIS A 205 -23.14 -5.20 -22.46
C HIS A 205 -22.73 -4.34 -21.27
N LEU A 206 -22.64 -3.03 -21.50
CA LEU A 206 -22.40 -2.06 -20.43
C LEU A 206 -23.63 -1.94 -19.53
N GLN A 207 -23.40 -1.95 -18.22
CA GLN A 207 -24.43 -1.84 -17.20
C GLN A 207 -23.90 -1.03 -16.01
N PRO A 208 -24.77 -0.47 -15.15
CA PRO A 208 -24.30 0.21 -13.94
C PRO A 208 -23.44 -0.74 -13.10
N ASN A 209 -22.33 -0.24 -12.54
CA ASN A 209 -21.37 -1.03 -11.77
C ASN A 209 -21.89 -1.29 -10.34
N TRP A 210 -23.02 -1.99 -10.25
CA TRP A 210 -23.67 -2.34 -8.99
C TRP A 210 -22.75 -3.12 -8.05
N SER A 211 -21.87 -3.98 -8.57
CA SER A 211 -20.88 -4.68 -7.77
C SER A 211 -20.01 -3.73 -6.98
N LYS A 212 -19.57 -2.63 -7.59
CA LYS A 212 -18.72 -1.65 -6.93
C LYS A 212 -19.50 -0.85 -5.89
N TRP A 213 -20.65 -0.32 -6.28
CA TRP A 213 -21.47 0.50 -5.38
C TRP A 213 -21.98 -0.29 -4.18
N LEU A 214 -22.56 -1.47 -4.41
CA LEU A 214 -23.06 -2.33 -3.33
C LEU A 214 -21.90 -2.89 -2.48
N GLY A 215 -20.76 -3.20 -3.10
CA GLY A 215 -19.58 -3.67 -2.38
C GLY A 215 -18.99 -2.62 -1.45
N THR A 216 -18.82 -1.39 -1.93
CA THR A 216 -18.35 -0.26 -1.10
C THR A 216 -19.34 0.09 0.00
N VAL A 217 -20.64 0.17 -0.31
CA VAL A 217 -21.67 0.46 0.70
C VAL A 217 -21.73 -0.66 1.74
N GLY A 218 -21.77 -1.93 1.31
CA GLY A 218 -21.84 -3.09 2.19
C GLY A 218 -20.63 -3.17 3.12
N ALA A 219 -19.43 -2.97 2.59
CA ALA A 219 -18.21 -2.94 3.38
C ALA A 219 -18.21 -1.80 4.40
N ALA A 220 -18.66 -0.60 4.03
CA ALA A 220 -18.78 0.53 4.95
C ALA A 220 -19.71 0.22 6.13
N TYR A 221 -20.83 -0.48 5.88
CA TYR A 221 -21.73 -0.91 6.94
C TYR A 221 -21.10 -1.98 7.84
N VAL A 222 -20.42 -2.97 7.27
CA VAL A 222 -19.67 -3.98 8.05
C VAL A 222 -18.58 -3.33 8.89
N GLY A 223 -17.82 -2.40 8.32
CA GLY A 223 -16.79 -1.64 9.03
C GLY A 223 -17.34 -0.83 10.20
N ARG A 224 -18.53 -0.25 10.03
CA ARG A 224 -19.23 0.48 11.09
C ARG A 224 -19.77 -0.43 12.19
N GLU A 225 -20.50 -1.47 11.82
CA GLU A 225 -21.29 -2.28 12.77
C GLU A 225 -20.48 -3.39 13.44
N ILE A 226 -19.41 -3.85 12.81
CA ILE A 226 -18.60 -4.98 13.31
C ILE A 226 -17.21 -4.50 13.68
N TYR A 227 -16.45 -3.91 12.74
CA TYR A 227 -15.05 -3.61 13.02
C TYR A 227 -14.87 -2.46 14.01
N ALA A 228 -15.66 -1.39 13.89
CA ALA A 228 -15.57 -0.26 14.81
C ALA A 228 -15.98 -0.64 16.24
N SER A 229 -16.99 -1.50 16.41
CA SER A 229 -17.41 -1.96 17.74
C SER A 229 -16.39 -2.90 18.37
N GLU A 230 -15.91 -3.89 17.62
CA GLU A 230 -14.93 -4.88 18.11
C GLU A 230 -13.58 -4.23 18.46
N LEU A 231 -13.17 -3.22 17.70
CA LEU A 231 -11.93 -2.47 17.95
C LEU A 231 -12.16 -1.22 18.81
N ASN A 232 -13.34 -1.03 19.40
CA ASN A 232 -13.68 0.09 20.28
C ASN A 232 -13.30 1.47 19.71
N VAL A 233 -13.82 1.77 18.52
CA VAL A 233 -13.57 3.01 17.78
C VAL A 233 -14.89 3.78 17.57
N PRO A 234 -15.48 4.37 18.64
CA PRO A 234 -16.86 4.89 18.62
C PRO A 234 -17.07 6.06 17.65
N GLN A 235 -16.01 6.77 17.24
CA GLN A 235 -16.13 7.83 16.24
C GLN A 235 -16.50 7.28 14.85
N LEU A 236 -16.15 6.02 14.56
CA LEU A 236 -16.46 5.36 13.28
C LEU A 236 -17.84 4.71 13.27
N GLU A 237 -18.52 4.57 14.41
CA GLU A 237 -19.89 4.04 14.51
C GLU A 237 -20.96 5.00 13.97
N ARG A 238 -20.57 6.25 13.69
CA ARG A 238 -21.49 7.29 13.20
C ARG A 238 -21.86 7.06 11.74
N SER A 239 -23.07 7.45 11.33
CA SER A 239 -23.50 7.38 9.93
C SER A 239 -22.56 8.14 8.96
N GLN A 240 -21.88 9.17 9.47
CA GLN A 240 -20.87 9.93 8.73
C GLN A 240 -19.69 9.07 8.25
N PHE A 241 -19.35 7.99 8.95
CA PHE A 241 -18.30 7.07 8.50
C PHE A 241 -18.66 6.42 7.16
N VAL A 242 -19.91 5.95 7.02
CA VAL A 242 -20.37 5.30 5.79
C VAL A 242 -20.29 6.25 4.60
N GLU A 243 -20.79 7.48 4.76
CA GLU A 243 -20.78 8.51 3.71
C GLU A 243 -19.34 8.89 3.30
N ARG A 244 -18.46 9.11 4.29
CA ARG A 244 -17.05 9.45 4.05
C ARG A 244 -16.30 8.30 3.40
N TYR A 245 -16.50 7.07 3.87
CA TYR A 245 -15.84 5.89 3.33
C TYR A 245 -16.24 5.64 1.88
N ILE A 246 -17.53 5.77 1.52
CA ILE A 246 -17.98 5.68 0.14
C ILE A 246 -17.26 6.72 -0.73
N GLY A 247 -17.21 7.98 -0.27
CA GLY A 247 -16.53 9.05 -0.99
C GLY A 247 -15.04 8.78 -1.20
N TYR A 248 -14.31 8.43 -0.14
CA TYR A 248 -12.88 8.13 -0.20
C TYR A 248 -12.59 6.90 -1.06
N SER A 249 -13.40 5.87 -0.95
CA SER A 249 -13.16 4.63 -1.68
C SER A 249 -13.36 4.80 -3.18
N LEU A 250 -14.42 5.51 -3.60
CA LEU A 250 -14.66 5.81 -5.02
C LEU A 250 -13.63 6.79 -5.59
N ALA A 251 -13.18 7.77 -4.79
CA ALA A 251 -12.06 8.61 -5.17
C ALA A 251 -10.75 7.80 -5.29
N GLY A 252 -10.54 6.83 -4.39
CA GLY A 252 -9.42 5.88 -4.44
C GLY A 252 -9.46 4.99 -5.69
N ASP A 253 -10.64 4.53 -6.09
CA ASP A 253 -10.84 3.84 -7.37
C ASP A 253 -10.45 4.70 -8.57
N LEU A 254 -10.95 5.93 -8.60
CA LEU A 254 -10.62 6.87 -9.67
C LEU A 254 -9.13 7.11 -9.75
N ALA A 255 -8.50 7.40 -8.61
CA ALA A 255 -7.06 7.62 -8.53
C ALA A 255 -6.27 6.38 -8.98
N THR A 256 -6.72 5.18 -8.62
CA THR A 256 -6.08 3.92 -9.03
C THR A 256 -6.24 3.68 -10.53
N ASN A 257 -7.44 3.87 -11.09
CA ASN A 257 -7.70 3.67 -12.51
C ASN A 257 -6.95 4.69 -13.38
N VAL A 258 -6.98 5.97 -12.99
CA VAL A 258 -6.19 7.04 -13.61
C VAL A 258 -4.71 6.73 -13.50
N GLY A 259 -4.25 6.35 -12.30
CA GLY A 259 -2.88 5.91 -12.05
C GLY A 259 -2.46 4.81 -13.01
N HIS A 260 -3.26 3.74 -13.14
CA HIS A 260 -3.01 2.66 -14.09
C HIS A 260 -2.89 3.14 -15.55
N GLU A 261 -3.72 4.07 -16.00
CA GLU A 261 -3.60 4.59 -17.37
C GLU A 261 -2.36 5.46 -17.57
N LEU A 262 -1.99 6.26 -16.57
CA LEU A 262 -0.74 7.03 -16.57
C LEU A 262 0.48 6.12 -16.58
N VAL A 263 0.47 5.09 -15.73
CA VAL A 263 1.48 4.02 -15.67
C VAL A 263 1.66 3.42 -17.04
N ARG A 264 0.59 2.85 -17.60
CA ARG A 264 0.61 2.15 -18.89
C ARG A 264 1.13 3.04 -20.01
N THR A 265 0.76 4.32 -20.01
CA THR A 265 1.25 5.30 -20.98
C THR A 265 2.76 5.48 -20.85
N ALA A 266 3.26 5.64 -19.64
CA ALA A 266 4.67 5.88 -19.36
C ALA A 266 5.55 4.64 -19.60
N ILE A 267 5.02 3.42 -19.38
CA ILE A 267 5.71 2.14 -19.67
C ILE A 267 5.38 1.56 -21.04
N ARG A 268 4.72 2.33 -21.93
CA ARG A 268 4.30 1.85 -23.25
C ARG A 268 5.44 1.19 -24.05
N PRO A 269 6.66 1.78 -24.13
CA PRO A 269 7.77 1.14 -24.83
C PRO A 269 8.14 -0.24 -24.25
N ASP A 270 8.06 -0.36 -22.92
CA ASP A 270 8.39 -1.59 -22.20
C ASP A 270 7.33 -2.66 -22.44
N LEU A 271 6.04 -2.29 -22.42
CA LEU A 271 4.93 -3.18 -22.74
C LEU A 271 5.01 -3.72 -24.18
N GLN A 272 5.31 -2.86 -25.15
CA GLN A 272 5.47 -3.28 -26.55
C GLN A 272 6.67 -4.23 -26.72
N THR A 273 7.75 -3.98 -25.99
CA THR A 273 8.91 -4.87 -26.00
C THR A 273 8.59 -6.22 -25.35
N TYR A 274 7.85 -6.21 -24.24
CA TYR A 274 7.38 -7.41 -23.57
C TYR A 274 6.43 -8.23 -24.45
N GLU A 275 5.46 -7.60 -25.12
CA GLU A 275 4.52 -8.27 -26.02
C GLU A 275 5.25 -8.91 -27.22
N SER A 276 6.27 -8.25 -27.76
CA SER A 276 7.00 -8.75 -28.92
C SER A 276 8.09 -9.78 -28.60
N ARG A 277 8.75 -9.68 -27.44
CA ARG A 277 9.91 -10.52 -27.07
C ARG A 277 9.65 -11.48 -25.91
N GLY A 278 8.51 -11.37 -25.24
CA GLY A 278 8.21 -12.07 -24.00
C GLY A 278 8.96 -11.50 -22.79
N PRO A 279 8.94 -12.20 -21.64
CA PRO A 279 9.67 -11.80 -20.45
C PRO A 279 11.17 -11.68 -20.69
N ALA A 280 11.81 -10.65 -20.11
CA ALA A 280 13.25 -10.51 -20.15
C ALA A 280 13.92 -11.68 -19.42
N THR A 281 14.83 -12.37 -20.10
CA THR A 281 15.71 -13.39 -19.53
C THR A 281 17.15 -13.03 -19.87
N GLN A 282 18.12 -13.78 -19.33
CA GLN A 282 19.53 -13.62 -19.72
C GLN A 282 19.73 -13.85 -21.23
N ASP A 283 18.89 -14.67 -21.86
CA ASP A 283 18.96 -15.00 -23.30
C ASP A 283 18.18 -14.02 -24.18
N SER A 284 17.19 -13.32 -23.62
CA SER A 284 16.32 -12.35 -24.32
C SER A 284 16.26 -11.03 -23.54
N TYR A 285 17.42 -10.44 -23.29
CA TYR A 285 17.51 -9.22 -22.51
C TYR A 285 17.05 -7.99 -23.29
N TYR A 286 16.33 -7.12 -22.61
CA TYR A 286 16.03 -5.75 -23.02
C TYR A 286 15.87 -4.87 -21.78
N PRO A 287 16.39 -3.63 -21.80
CA PRO A 287 16.36 -2.77 -20.62
C PRO A 287 14.97 -2.16 -20.40
N LEU A 288 14.72 -1.71 -19.16
CA LEU A 288 13.58 -0.82 -18.89
C LEU A 288 13.84 0.59 -19.41
N SER A 289 12.80 1.21 -19.96
CA SER A 289 12.72 2.66 -20.13
C SER A 289 12.79 3.38 -18.77
N ILE A 290 13.04 4.70 -18.77
CA ILE A 290 13.00 5.48 -17.53
C ILE A 290 11.64 5.41 -16.82
N GLY A 291 10.55 5.35 -17.60
CA GLY A 291 9.21 5.11 -17.09
C GLY A 291 9.13 3.72 -16.46
N GLY A 292 9.60 2.69 -17.16
CA GLY A 292 9.69 1.32 -16.64
C GLY A 292 10.43 1.23 -15.31
N LYS A 293 11.58 1.92 -15.17
CA LYS A 293 12.35 1.97 -13.92
C LYS A 293 11.58 2.65 -12.79
N PHE A 294 10.94 3.78 -13.06
CA PHE A 294 10.10 4.47 -12.08
C PHE A 294 8.96 3.55 -11.58
N PHE A 295 8.28 2.87 -12.48
CA PHE A 295 7.20 1.97 -12.09
C PHE A 295 7.67 0.70 -11.42
N TYR A 296 8.84 0.19 -11.81
CA TYR A 296 9.48 -0.91 -11.10
C TYR A 296 9.76 -0.53 -9.65
N TRP A 297 10.26 0.69 -9.39
CA TRP A 297 10.42 1.23 -8.04
C TRP A 297 9.09 1.37 -7.30
N VAL A 298 8.08 2.01 -7.88
CA VAL A 298 6.77 2.17 -7.21
C VAL A 298 6.17 0.80 -6.85
N HIS A 299 6.28 -0.18 -7.75
CA HIS A 299 5.78 -1.53 -7.51
C HIS A 299 6.59 -2.26 -6.42
N SER A 300 7.90 -2.06 -6.36
CA SER A 300 8.76 -2.69 -5.34
C SER A 300 8.58 -2.06 -3.97
N THR A 301 8.42 -0.73 -3.91
CA THR A 301 8.10 0.05 -2.70
C THR A 301 6.89 -0.52 -1.96
N TYR A 302 5.82 -0.86 -2.70
CA TYR A 302 4.61 -1.42 -2.10
C TYR A 302 4.52 -2.94 -2.17
N ALA A 303 5.61 -3.63 -2.51
CA ALA A 303 5.64 -5.08 -2.48
C ALA A 303 5.62 -5.58 -1.04
N MET A 304 5.08 -6.79 -0.85
CA MET A 304 5.14 -7.52 0.42
C MET A 304 6.57 -7.62 0.99
N ARG A 305 7.60 -7.55 0.12
CA ARG A 305 9.01 -7.45 0.50
C ARG A 305 9.26 -6.32 1.50
N ASN A 306 8.85 -5.08 1.21
CA ASN A 306 9.10 -3.93 2.09
C ASN A 306 8.40 -4.07 3.44
N PHE A 307 7.20 -4.64 3.46
CA PHE A 307 6.47 -4.92 4.70
C PHE A 307 7.15 -6.00 5.54
N VAL A 308 7.54 -7.11 4.92
CA VAL A 308 8.24 -8.21 5.60
C VAL A 308 9.60 -7.73 6.10
N GLN A 309 10.34 -6.95 5.30
CA GLN A 309 11.63 -6.37 5.69
C GLN A 309 11.46 -5.39 6.84
N GLY A 310 10.50 -4.47 6.78
CA GLY A 310 10.17 -3.57 7.88
C GLY A 310 9.80 -4.31 9.17
N ALA A 311 8.99 -5.37 9.07
CA ALA A 311 8.59 -6.21 10.19
C ALA A 311 9.77 -7.04 10.76
N LEU A 312 10.64 -7.59 9.91
CA LEU A 312 11.84 -8.31 10.33
C LEU A 312 12.87 -7.39 10.96
N ILE A 313 13.04 -6.17 10.42
CA ILE A 313 13.87 -5.13 11.00
C ILE A 313 13.30 -4.74 12.36
N ALA A 314 11.99 -4.52 12.47
CA ALA A 314 11.34 -4.27 13.75
C ALA A 314 11.62 -5.40 14.73
N GLY A 315 11.49 -6.67 14.31
CA GLY A 315 11.63 -7.83 15.16
C GLY A 315 10.41 -8.01 16.09
N ILE A 316 10.26 -9.21 16.65
CA ILE A 316 9.23 -9.47 17.66
C ILE A 316 9.77 -9.00 19.01
N PRO A 317 9.05 -8.15 19.77
CA PRO A 317 9.48 -7.78 21.11
C PRO A 317 9.61 -9.02 21.98
N THR A 318 10.76 -9.15 22.66
CA THR A 318 10.87 -10.06 23.79
C THR A 318 10.10 -9.43 24.94
N VAL A 319 8.90 -9.95 25.19
CA VAL A 319 8.09 -9.53 26.32
C VAL A 319 8.52 -10.35 27.53
N ASP A 320 9.07 -9.69 28.54
CA ASP A 320 9.37 -10.33 29.81
C ASP A 320 8.07 -10.91 30.40
N SER A 321 8.16 -12.05 31.08
CA SER A 321 7.01 -12.61 31.77
C SER A 321 6.49 -11.64 32.83
N GLN A 322 5.17 -11.46 32.87
CA GLN A 322 4.54 -10.69 33.95
C GLN A 322 4.97 -11.27 35.30
N PRO A 323 5.29 -10.43 36.31
CA PRO A 323 5.57 -10.90 37.65
C PRO A 323 4.41 -11.76 38.18
N GLU A 324 4.73 -12.92 38.73
CA GLU A 324 3.74 -13.80 39.34
C GLU A 324 3.14 -13.14 40.59
N TYR A 325 1.83 -13.26 40.75
CA TYR A 325 1.16 -12.74 41.95
C TYR A 325 1.65 -13.49 43.19
N PRO A 326 2.02 -12.81 44.28
CA PRO A 326 2.52 -13.46 45.47
C PRO A 326 1.46 -14.39 46.07
N ALA A 327 1.86 -15.60 46.45
CA ALA A 327 0.96 -16.56 47.09
C ALA A 327 0.34 -15.95 48.36
N THR A 328 -0.98 -16.08 48.52
CA THR A 328 -1.70 -15.55 49.68
C THR A 328 -1.37 -16.39 50.92
N PRO A 329 -0.72 -15.82 51.95
CA PRO A 329 -0.42 -16.55 53.17
C PRO A 329 -1.67 -16.67 54.05
N VAL A 330 -1.67 -17.65 54.96
CA VAL A 330 -2.62 -17.67 56.08
C VAL A 330 -2.12 -16.68 57.12
N ILE A 331 -2.81 -15.55 57.28
CA ILE A 331 -2.45 -14.47 58.20
C ILE A 331 -3.11 -14.73 59.55
N THR A 332 -2.32 -14.92 60.61
CA THR A 332 -2.80 -15.13 61.98
C THR A 332 -2.33 -14.05 62.96
N THR A 333 -1.42 -13.16 62.53
CA THR A 333 -0.90 -12.06 63.36
C THR A 333 -0.75 -10.75 62.56
N GLU A 334 -0.79 -9.62 63.25
CA GLU A 334 -0.58 -8.28 62.67
C GLU A 334 0.79 -8.14 62.00
N GLN A 335 1.83 -8.77 62.57
CA GLN A 335 3.17 -8.77 61.96
C GLN A 335 3.20 -9.50 60.61
N GLN A 336 2.39 -10.55 60.43
CA GLN A 336 2.27 -11.27 59.16
C GLN A 336 1.49 -10.46 58.12
N GLU A 337 0.49 -9.68 58.55
CA GLU A 337 -0.24 -8.74 57.70
C GLU A 337 0.70 -7.66 57.14
N LEU A 338 1.46 -6.98 58.01
CA LEU A 338 2.44 -5.97 57.61
C LEU A 338 3.53 -6.54 56.69
N ALA A 339 3.98 -7.77 56.93
CA ALA A 339 4.94 -8.45 56.06
C ALA A 339 4.35 -8.75 54.68
N PHE A 340 3.07 -9.15 54.60
CA PHE A 340 2.38 -9.40 53.34
C PHE A 340 2.12 -8.10 52.57
N ASP A 341 1.78 -7.00 53.25
CA ASP A 341 1.64 -5.67 52.64
C ASP A 341 2.96 -5.21 51.99
N ALA A 342 4.10 -5.43 52.64
CA ALA A 342 5.40 -5.13 52.05
C ALA A 342 5.69 -5.98 50.79
N VAL A 343 5.26 -7.24 50.77
CA VAL A 343 5.33 -8.10 49.59
C VAL A 343 4.43 -7.60 48.47
N LEU A 344 3.20 -7.17 48.78
CA LEU A 344 2.29 -6.57 47.80
C LEU A 344 2.82 -5.24 47.24
N ALA A 345 3.41 -4.40 48.07
CA ALA A 345 4.05 -3.16 47.62
C ALA A 345 5.20 -3.44 46.66
N LYS A 346 6.08 -4.41 46.98
CA LYS A 346 7.15 -4.86 46.10
C LYS A 346 6.62 -5.46 44.79
N TYR A 347 5.57 -6.27 44.86
CA TYR A 347 4.88 -6.81 43.68
C TYR A 347 4.35 -5.67 42.79
N GLY A 348 3.71 -4.65 43.37
CA GLY A 348 3.24 -3.48 42.65
C GLY A 348 4.36 -2.76 41.90
N GLN A 349 5.52 -2.56 42.53
CA GLN A 349 6.71 -1.99 41.89
C GLN A 349 7.22 -2.86 40.73
N GLN A 350 7.23 -4.19 40.90
CA GLN A 350 7.65 -5.12 39.85
C GLN A 350 6.67 -5.12 38.67
N VAL A 351 5.36 -5.09 38.92
CA VAL A 351 4.33 -5.00 37.87
C VAL A 351 4.46 -3.68 37.10
N GLN A 352 4.72 -2.58 37.81
CA GLN A 352 4.91 -1.28 37.17
C GLN A 352 6.16 -1.29 36.28
N GLY A 353 7.31 -1.74 36.80
CA GLY A 353 8.53 -1.88 36.00
C GLY A 353 8.39 -2.83 34.81
N TRP A 354 7.61 -3.90 34.95
CA TRP A 354 7.26 -4.79 33.83
C TRP A 354 6.42 -4.07 32.76
N ARG A 355 5.41 -3.28 33.16
CA ARG A 355 4.59 -2.48 32.23
C ARG A 355 5.43 -1.43 31.51
N ASP A 356 6.29 -0.74 32.24
CA ASP A 356 7.17 0.29 31.68
C ASP A 356 8.15 -0.34 30.68
N SER A 357 8.72 -1.50 31.01
CA SER A 357 9.55 -2.31 30.09
C SER A 357 8.77 -2.74 28.85
N LEU A 358 7.52 -3.19 29.01
CA LEU A 358 6.68 -3.61 27.88
C LEU A 358 6.38 -2.43 26.96
N GLU A 359 6.06 -1.27 27.51
CA GLU A 359 5.80 -0.06 26.73
C GLU A 359 7.06 0.45 26.03
N ASP A 360 8.21 0.47 26.71
CA ASP A 360 9.49 0.85 26.11
C ASP A 360 9.89 -0.11 24.99
N ASN A 361 9.66 -1.41 25.17
CA ASN A 361 9.86 -2.41 24.11
C ASN A 361 8.92 -2.16 22.93
N VAL A 362 7.60 -2.03 23.15
CA VAL A 362 6.65 -1.75 22.07
C VAL A 362 7.03 -0.49 21.30
N ARG A 363 7.37 0.59 22.02
CA ARG A 363 7.82 1.87 21.46
C ARG A 363 9.11 1.72 20.66
N TYR A 364 10.07 0.98 21.18
CA TYR A 364 11.31 0.66 20.48
C TYR A 364 11.02 -0.06 19.15
N HIS A 365 10.16 -1.08 19.18
CA HIS A 365 9.78 -1.87 18.01
C HIS A 365 8.94 -1.07 17.00
N GLU A 366 8.04 -0.20 17.46
CA GLU A 366 7.27 0.72 16.61
C GLU A 366 8.19 1.71 15.89
N ARG A 367 9.08 2.39 16.62
CA ARG A 367 10.06 3.31 16.04
C ARG A 367 10.96 2.59 15.04
N ARG A 368 11.39 1.37 15.37
CA ARG A 368 12.20 0.52 14.49
C ARG A 368 11.42 0.05 13.26
N LEU A 369 10.12 -0.18 13.36
CA LEU A 369 9.24 -0.47 12.21
C LEU A 369 9.13 0.74 11.29
N ILE A 370 8.85 1.93 11.83
CA ILE A 370 8.77 3.19 11.06
C ILE A 370 10.10 3.49 10.39
N GLY A 371 11.19 3.42 11.15
CA GLY A 371 12.56 3.62 10.66
C GLY A 371 12.96 2.59 9.61
N GLY A 372 12.64 1.32 9.84
CA GLY A 372 12.90 0.23 8.90
C GLY A 372 12.10 0.36 7.60
N PHE A 373 10.86 0.83 7.67
CA PHE A 373 10.07 1.15 6.48
C PHE A 373 10.68 2.32 5.70
N GLY A 374 11.05 3.41 6.39
CA GLY A 374 11.72 4.56 5.76
C GLY A 374 13.06 4.19 5.11
N GLU A 375 13.84 3.32 5.77
CA GLU A 375 15.07 2.78 5.21
C GLU A 375 14.79 1.91 3.98
N SER A 376 13.82 1.00 4.05
CA SER A 376 13.41 0.15 2.93
C SER A 376 12.97 0.98 1.72
N GLU A 377 12.16 2.01 1.94
CA GLU A 377 11.74 2.94 0.89
C GLU A 377 12.91 3.69 0.26
N THR A 378 13.86 4.14 1.10
CA THR A 378 15.08 4.80 0.62
C THR A 378 15.93 3.84 -0.21
N GLN A 379 16.07 2.58 0.23
CA GLN A 379 16.79 1.54 -0.51
C GLN A 379 16.13 1.29 -1.86
N GLU A 380 14.82 1.08 -1.90
CA GLU A 380 14.07 0.84 -3.13
C GLU A 380 14.19 2.04 -4.08
N PHE A 381 14.07 3.27 -3.58
CA PHE A 381 14.22 4.46 -4.40
C PHE A 381 15.61 4.56 -5.03
N LEU A 382 16.66 4.33 -4.24
CA LEU A 382 18.04 4.36 -4.72
C LEU A 382 18.33 3.20 -5.69
N SER A 383 17.97 1.97 -5.30
CA SER A 383 18.28 0.73 -6.02
C SER A 383 17.43 0.53 -7.27
N ASN A 384 16.18 0.98 -7.27
CA ASN A 384 15.25 0.67 -8.35
C ASN A 384 14.96 1.85 -9.26
N PHE A 385 15.28 3.08 -8.84
CA PHE A 385 15.05 4.25 -9.66
C PHE A 385 16.26 5.18 -9.78
N LEU A 386 16.69 5.86 -8.72
CA LEU A 386 17.64 6.96 -8.81
C LEU A 386 18.99 6.52 -9.40
N VAL A 387 19.63 5.51 -8.80
CA VAL A 387 20.93 5.02 -9.29
C VAL A 387 20.77 4.39 -10.68
N PRO A 388 19.83 3.45 -10.93
CA PRO A 388 19.62 2.89 -12.27
C PRO A 388 19.37 3.92 -13.38
N ALA A 389 18.60 4.97 -13.09
CA ALA A 389 18.28 6.02 -14.07
C ALA A 389 19.51 6.88 -14.37
N THR A 390 20.32 7.20 -13.35
CA THR A 390 21.52 8.04 -13.51
C THR A 390 22.70 7.28 -14.12
N THR A 391 22.89 6.01 -13.77
CA THR A 391 23.99 5.17 -14.27
C THR A 391 23.64 4.36 -15.52
N ARG A 392 22.40 4.47 -16.02
CA ARG A 392 21.89 3.70 -17.16
C ARG A 392 22.02 2.19 -16.94
N MET A 393 21.59 1.74 -15.76
CA MET A 393 21.53 0.34 -15.38
C MET A 393 20.08 -0.14 -15.27
N ASP A 394 19.87 -1.43 -15.45
CA ASP A 394 18.57 -2.07 -15.23
C ASP A 394 18.49 -2.52 -13.75
N PRO A 395 17.48 -2.05 -13.01
CA PRO A 395 17.31 -2.41 -11.61
C PRO A 395 16.78 -3.84 -11.39
N ARG A 396 16.29 -4.49 -12.44
CA ARG A 396 15.62 -5.77 -12.31
C ARG A 396 16.61 -6.91 -12.12
N TYR A 397 16.18 -7.89 -11.35
CA TYR A 397 16.74 -9.22 -11.46
C TYR A 397 16.29 -9.88 -12.78
N ILE A 398 17.25 -10.31 -13.60
CA ILE A 398 16.99 -10.97 -14.89
C ILE A 398 17.21 -12.49 -14.74
N PRO A 399 16.15 -13.31 -14.79
CA PRO A 399 16.26 -14.75 -14.62
C PRO A 399 16.96 -15.41 -15.80
N LEU A 400 17.63 -16.54 -15.56
CA LEU A 400 18.19 -17.37 -16.64
C LEU A 400 17.08 -17.99 -17.49
N GLY A 401 15.99 -18.43 -16.85
CA GLY A 401 14.85 -19.05 -17.50
C GLY A 401 14.87 -20.58 -17.43
N ALA A 402 13.77 -21.20 -17.86
CA ALA A 402 13.49 -22.62 -17.62
C ALA A 402 14.41 -23.60 -18.39
N GLY A 403 15.15 -23.14 -19.40
CA GLY A 403 16.06 -23.97 -20.21
C GLY A 403 17.39 -24.31 -19.53
N HIS A 404 17.68 -23.74 -18.36
CA HIS A 404 18.97 -23.88 -17.66
C HIS A 404 18.89 -24.86 -16.49
N SER A 405 20.02 -25.47 -16.13
CA SER A 405 20.10 -26.39 -14.98
C SER A 405 19.74 -25.70 -13.66
N PHE A 406 19.21 -26.45 -12.69
CA PHE A 406 18.88 -25.91 -11.36
C PHE A 406 20.06 -25.17 -10.71
N GLY A 407 21.26 -25.75 -10.74
CA GLY A 407 22.46 -25.14 -10.16
C GLY A 407 22.87 -23.83 -10.84
N SER A 408 22.76 -23.75 -12.17
CA SER A 408 23.03 -22.52 -12.92
C SER A 408 22.06 -21.41 -12.53
N ARG A 409 20.78 -21.74 -12.35
CA ARG A 409 19.70 -20.82 -11.95
C ARG A 409 19.89 -20.30 -10.53
N VAL A 410 20.21 -21.18 -9.58
CA VAL A 410 20.60 -20.78 -8.22
C VAL A 410 21.81 -19.85 -8.26
N GLY A 411 22.86 -20.23 -9.02
CA GLY A 411 24.05 -19.39 -9.19
C GLY A 411 23.74 -18.01 -9.77
N ASN A 412 22.85 -17.93 -10.76
CA ASN A 412 22.39 -16.67 -11.34
C ASN A 412 21.69 -15.78 -10.30
N ALA A 413 20.79 -16.34 -9.49
CA ALA A 413 20.07 -15.62 -8.42
C ALA A 413 21.01 -14.92 -7.44
N PHE A 414 22.04 -15.61 -6.98
CA PHE A 414 23.05 -15.02 -6.10
C PHE A 414 23.98 -14.06 -6.84
N SER A 415 24.38 -14.39 -8.07
CA SER A 415 25.26 -13.52 -8.86
C SER A 415 24.63 -12.16 -9.15
N GLY A 416 23.30 -12.11 -9.24
CA GLY A 416 22.52 -10.89 -9.47
C GLY A 416 22.73 -9.80 -8.41
N LEU A 417 23.18 -10.16 -7.18
CA LEU A 417 23.53 -9.17 -6.16
C LEU A 417 24.77 -8.36 -6.50
N VAL A 418 25.70 -8.98 -7.22
CA VAL A 418 27.01 -8.40 -7.53
C VAL A 418 27.08 -7.98 -9.00
N VAL A 419 26.36 -8.65 -9.88
CA VAL A 419 26.39 -8.44 -11.32
C VAL A 419 25.00 -8.04 -11.80
N GLY A 420 24.89 -6.82 -12.32
CA GLY A 420 23.69 -6.30 -12.97
C GLY A 420 23.92 -6.08 -14.46
N HIS A 421 22.94 -5.47 -15.11
CA HIS A 421 22.98 -5.16 -16.54
C HIS A 421 22.93 -3.65 -16.75
N MET A 422 23.71 -3.17 -17.70
CA MET A 422 23.53 -1.82 -18.24
C MET A 422 22.35 -1.81 -19.21
N ASP A 423 21.84 -0.62 -19.53
CA ASP A 423 20.80 -0.45 -20.55
C ASP A 423 21.27 -0.96 -21.92
N SER A 424 22.59 -0.99 -22.15
CA SER A 424 23.22 -1.59 -23.33
C SER A 424 23.25 -3.12 -23.35
N GLY A 425 22.82 -3.79 -22.27
CA GLY A 425 22.88 -5.25 -22.09
C GLY A 425 24.22 -5.80 -21.62
N ARG A 426 25.26 -4.96 -21.50
CA ARG A 426 26.55 -5.36 -20.94
C ARG A 426 26.41 -5.63 -19.43
N ARG A 427 27.10 -6.66 -18.94
CA ARG A 427 27.19 -6.96 -17.50
C ARG A 427 28.16 -6.00 -16.79
N MET A 428 27.78 -5.53 -15.62
CA MET A 428 28.58 -4.63 -14.77
C MET A 428 28.34 -4.97 -13.29
N VAL A 429 29.21 -4.50 -12.40
CA VAL A 429 28.94 -4.52 -10.95
C VAL A 429 27.57 -3.88 -10.67
N ASN A 430 26.73 -4.51 -9.87
CA ASN A 430 25.37 -4.07 -9.56
C ASN A 430 25.39 -2.86 -8.60
N LEU A 431 25.81 -1.70 -9.12
CA LEU A 431 25.85 -0.44 -8.38
C LEU A 431 24.50 -0.07 -7.76
N PRO A 432 23.33 -0.26 -8.43
CA PRO A 432 22.05 0.03 -7.81
C PRO A 432 21.80 -0.72 -6.50
N VAL A 433 22.03 -2.05 -6.46
CA VAL A 433 21.84 -2.84 -5.23
C VAL A 433 22.83 -2.42 -4.14
N LEU A 434 24.10 -2.22 -4.49
CA LEU A 434 25.14 -1.84 -3.53
C LEU A 434 24.90 -0.44 -2.95
N VAL A 435 24.69 0.56 -3.81
CA VAL A 435 24.45 1.96 -3.40
C VAL A 435 23.09 2.07 -2.71
N GLY A 436 22.06 1.37 -3.19
CA GLY A 436 20.76 1.36 -2.54
C GLY A 436 20.81 0.77 -1.14
N THR A 437 21.45 -0.39 -0.96
CA THR A 437 21.55 -1.05 0.35
C THR A 437 22.43 -0.27 1.32
N VAL A 438 23.66 0.07 0.91
CA VAL A 438 24.61 0.77 1.80
C VAL A 438 24.21 2.22 2.01
N GLY A 439 23.77 2.90 0.96
CA GLY A 439 23.36 4.30 0.99
C GLY A 439 22.10 4.51 1.82
N ALA A 440 21.08 3.66 1.69
CA ALA A 440 19.88 3.77 2.51
C ALA A 440 20.17 3.54 3.99
N ALA A 441 20.97 2.53 4.32
CA ALA A 441 21.35 2.25 5.71
C ALA A 441 22.15 3.41 6.33
N PHE A 442 23.03 4.05 5.54
CA PHE A 442 23.75 5.25 5.97
C PHE A 442 22.81 6.45 6.14
N ILE A 443 21.94 6.73 5.18
CA ILE A 443 20.95 7.82 5.28
C ILE A 443 20.03 7.58 6.49
N ALA A 444 19.60 6.35 6.73
CA ALA A 444 18.76 6.03 7.87
C ALA A 444 19.46 6.32 9.20
N ARG A 445 20.71 5.89 9.33
CA ARG A 445 21.54 6.17 10.50
C ARG A 445 21.77 7.65 10.74
N GLU A 446 22.06 8.43 9.70
CA GLU A 446 22.44 9.84 9.87
C GLU A 446 21.22 10.79 9.91
N ALA A 447 20.12 10.46 9.21
CA ALA A 447 19.00 11.38 9.00
C ALA A 447 17.70 11.00 9.71
N TYR A 448 17.41 9.70 9.86
CA TYR A 448 16.12 9.21 10.39
C TYR A 448 16.25 8.72 11.84
N TYR A 449 17.18 7.82 12.13
CA TYR A 449 17.32 7.16 13.42
C TYR A 449 17.57 8.09 14.61
N PRO A 450 18.38 9.16 14.50
CA PRO A 450 18.58 10.09 15.60
C PRO A 450 17.28 10.81 16.00
N LYS A 451 16.41 11.07 15.03
CA LYS A 451 15.11 11.73 15.25
C LYS A 451 14.08 10.80 15.88
N LEU A 452 14.32 9.48 15.85
CA LEU A 452 13.49 8.51 16.54
C LEU A 452 13.84 8.40 18.03
N GLY A 453 14.96 8.99 18.48
CA GLY A 453 15.37 8.99 19.89
C GLY A 453 15.62 7.58 20.43
N VAL A 454 16.33 6.77 19.65
CA VAL A 454 16.69 5.40 20.02
C VAL A 454 18.18 5.18 19.74
N ASP A 455 19.02 5.45 20.74
CA ASP A 455 20.49 5.42 20.63
C ASP A 455 21.02 4.08 20.08
N SER A 456 20.34 2.97 20.40
CA SER A 456 20.75 1.65 19.91
C SER A 456 20.65 1.50 18.38
N LEU A 457 19.83 2.31 17.70
CA LEU A 457 19.73 2.33 16.23
C LEU A 457 20.91 3.05 15.56
N GLU A 458 21.66 3.89 16.28
CA GLU A 458 22.81 4.63 15.74
C GLU A 458 24.10 3.78 15.69
N SER A 459 24.06 2.58 16.27
CA SER A 459 25.20 1.67 16.35
C SER A 459 25.63 1.16 14.97
N ASN A 460 26.95 1.13 14.73
CA ASN A 460 27.55 0.45 13.57
C ASN A 460 27.15 -1.03 13.47
N ARG A 461 26.78 -1.66 14.59
CA ARG A 461 26.27 -3.03 14.62
C ARG A 461 24.89 -3.13 13.96
N VAL A 462 24.03 -2.13 14.14
CA VAL A 462 22.72 -2.08 13.48
C VAL A 462 22.91 -1.87 11.98
N LEU A 463 23.76 -0.91 11.58
CA LEU A 463 24.11 -0.68 10.17
C LEU A 463 24.56 -1.97 9.46
N GLY A 464 25.54 -2.68 10.03
CA GLY A 464 26.05 -3.92 9.44
C GLY A 464 25.01 -5.05 9.38
N LYS A 465 24.15 -5.16 10.41
CA LYS A 465 23.02 -6.10 10.39
C LYS A 465 22.04 -5.77 9.28
N THR A 466 21.66 -4.50 9.12
CA THR A 466 20.66 -4.13 8.12
C THR A 466 21.18 -4.37 6.71
N ILE A 467 22.44 -3.99 6.41
CA ILE A 467 23.08 -4.32 5.12
C ILE A 467 23.04 -5.83 4.86
N GLY A 468 23.43 -6.64 5.86
CA GLY A 468 23.42 -8.10 5.74
C GLY A 468 22.02 -8.69 5.52
N PHE A 469 21.02 -8.21 6.25
CA PHE A 469 19.63 -8.65 6.10
C PHE A 469 19.05 -8.27 4.74
N ASN A 470 19.35 -7.07 4.23
CA ASN A 470 18.82 -6.60 2.96
C ASN A 470 19.40 -7.43 1.79
N LEU A 471 20.71 -7.71 1.80
CA LEU A 471 21.34 -8.60 0.80
C LEU A 471 20.83 -10.04 0.89
N ALA A 472 20.58 -10.54 2.11
CA ALA A 472 20.00 -11.87 2.30
C ALA A 472 18.56 -11.93 1.77
N ALA A 473 17.74 -10.90 2.05
CA ALA A 473 16.39 -10.79 1.51
C ALA A 473 16.42 -10.75 -0.03
N ASP A 474 17.27 -9.92 -0.63
CA ASP A 474 17.41 -9.84 -2.09
C ASP A 474 17.85 -11.16 -2.71
N SER A 475 18.73 -11.91 -2.05
CA SER A 475 19.11 -13.27 -2.48
C SER A 475 17.89 -14.20 -2.53
N ILE A 476 17.07 -14.19 -1.48
CA ILE A 476 15.88 -15.03 -1.36
C ILE A 476 14.84 -14.62 -2.42
N PHE A 477 14.63 -13.32 -2.64
CA PHE A 477 13.70 -12.83 -3.65
C PHE A 477 14.18 -13.11 -5.08
N ASN A 478 15.48 -12.99 -5.37
CA ASN A 478 16.05 -13.39 -6.65
C ASN A 478 15.85 -14.89 -6.89
N LEU A 479 16.08 -15.71 -5.86
CA LEU A 479 15.85 -17.16 -5.93
C LEU A 479 14.38 -17.46 -6.20
N PHE A 480 13.47 -16.79 -5.48
CA PHE A 480 12.04 -16.92 -5.71
C PHE A 480 11.66 -16.52 -7.14
N ASN A 481 12.12 -15.37 -7.63
CA ASN A 481 11.84 -14.87 -8.97
C ASN A 481 12.43 -15.75 -10.08
N GLU A 482 13.60 -16.36 -9.85
CA GLU A 482 14.23 -17.30 -10.77
C GLU A 482 13.33 -18.52 -10.99
N PHE A 483 12.76 -19.10 -9.91
CA PHE A 483 11.96 -20.33 -9.98
C PHE A 483 10.46 -20.09 -10.18
N HIS A 484 9.96 -18.92 -9.80
CA HIS A 484 8.58 -18.50 -9.95
C HIS A 484 8.48 -17.49 -11.09
N THR A 485 8.72 -17.94 -12.32
CA THR A 485 8.69 -17.07 -13.49
C THR A 485 7.29 -16.48 -13.66
N ARG A 486 7.14 -15.18 -13.34
CA ARG A 486 5.87 -14.47 -13.52
C ARG A 486 5.53 -14.48 -15.02
N ARG A 487 4.37 -15.03 -15.38
CA ARG A 487 3.81 -14.97 -16.75
C ARG A 487 3.27 -13.58 -17.13
N SER A 488 3.47 -12.53 -16.35
CA SER A 488 2.93 -11.20 -16.66
C SER A 488 3.76 -10.08 -16.01
N PHE A 489 3.89 -8.98 -16.76
CA PHE A 489 4.24 -7.65 -16.26
C PHE A 489 3.16 -7.11 -15.32
#